data_AF-A0A968HWF5-F1
#
_entry.id   AF-A0A968HWF5-F1
#
_cell.length_a   1.000
_cell.length_b   1.000
_cell.length_c   1.000
_cell.angle_alpha   90.00
_cell.angle_beta   90.00
_cell.angle_gamma   90.00
#
_symmetry.space_group_name_H-M   'P 1'
#
loop_
_entity.id
_entity.type
_entity.pdbx_description
1 polymer ?
#
loop_
_entity_poly.entity_id
_entity_poly.type
_entity_poly.pdbx_seq_one_letter_code
_entity_poly.pdbx_strand_id
1 'polypeptide(L)'
;MNLADHLDQNNRLDQFLHKFSPEMAASFTEEQRQAITTVLAPSHRPRKRLDLRKSFVLLGRKYYFVILFGKDRRTHQRARIIYLKHQNTGLRRFLSMGLAGGLLMIVVLSTIYLVTAGLGVNLFPHSNADNMLFSPHKSSAESP
;
A
#
# COMPACT_ATOMS: atom_id res chain seq x y z
N MET A 1 -19.09 -40.03 -13.97
CA MET A 1 -18.00 -39.56 -14.84
C MET A 1 -18.53 -39.67 -16.26
N ASN A 2 -18.61 -38.57 -17.01
CA ASN A 2 -19.21 -38.57 -18.36
C ASN A 2 -18.18 -38.97 -19.43
N LEU A 3 -18.64 -39.48 -20.58
CA LEU A 3 -17.78 -39.83 -21.73
C LEU A 3 -16.91 -38.64 -22.19
N ALA A 4 -17.44 -37.42 -22.11
CA ALA A 4 -16.72 -36.19 -22.42
C ALA A 4 -15.54 -35.93 -21.47
N ASP A 5 -15.65 -36.32 -20.20
CA ASP A 5 -14.59 -36.13 -19.20
C ASP A 5 -13.40 -37.07 -19.48
N HIS A 6 -13.66 -38.30 -19.94
CA HIS A 6 -12.63 -39.26 -20.30
C HIS A 6 -11.81 -38.81 -21.53
N LEU A 7 -12.48 -38.22 -22.53
CA LEU A 7 -11.83 -37.69 -23.72
C LEU A 7 -10.96 -36.45 -23.40
N ASP A 8 -11.43 -35.55 -22.52
CA ASP A 8 -10.63 -34.40 -22.07
C ASP A 8 -9.39 -34.84 -21.28
N GLN A 9 -9.54 -35.83 -20.38
CA GLN A 9 -8.42 -36.37 -19.60
C GLN A 9 -7.34 -37.01 -20.47
N ASN A 10 -7.73 -37.83 -21.45
CA ASN A 10 -6.79 -38.48 -22.37
C ASN A 10 -6.03 -37.46 -23.22
N ASN A 11 -6.73 -36.46 -23.78
CA ASN A 11 -6.10 -35.40 -24.56
C ASN A 11 -5.09 -34.59 -23.72
N ARG A 12 -5.38 -34.34 -22.44
CA ARG A 12 -4.45 -33.65 -21.52
C ARG A 12 -3.24 -34.49 -21.16
N LEU A 13 -3.42 -35.80 -21.01
CA LEU A 13 -2.32 -36.74 -20.81
C LEU A 13 -1.41 -36.75 -22.04
N ASP A 14 -1.97 -36.83 -23.24
CA ASP A 14 -1.20 -36.84 -24.49
C ASP A 14 -0.41 -35.53 -24.69
N GLN A 15 -1.04 -34.38 -24.44
CA GLN A 15 -0.35 -33.07 -24.48
C GLN A 15 0.77 -32.95 -23.44
N PHE A 16 0.62 -33.60 -22.28
CA PHE A 16 1.65 -33.63 -21.24
C PHE A 16 2.80 -34.54 -21.65
N LEU A 17 2.51 -35.74 -22.17
CA LEU A 17 3.51 -36.71 -22.61
C LEU A 17 4.31 -36.22 -23.82
N HIS A 18 3.73 -35.40 -24.69
CA HIS A 18 4.41 -34.78 -25.83
C HIS A 18 5.54 -33.79 -25.42
N LYS A 19 5.65 -33.45 -24.13
CA LYS A 19 6.78 -32.64 -23.62
C LYS A 19 8.03 -33.47 -23.35
N PHE A 20 7.91 -34.80 -23.32
CA PHE A 20 9.03 -35.71 -23.16
C PHE A 20 9.55 -36.16 -24.53
N SER A 21 10.76 -36.74 -24.56
CA SER A 21 11.23 -37.41 -25.77
C SER A 21 10.30 -38.61 -26.10
N PRO A 22 10.16 -39.00 -27.38
CA PRO A 22 9.25 -40.08 -27.77
C PRO A 22 9.55 -41.40 -27.05
N GLU A 23 10.83 -41.71 -26.85
CA GLU A 23 11.29 -42.90 -26.13
C GLU A 23 10.88 -42.87 -24.65
N MET A 24 11.01 -41.71 -24.00
CA MET A 24 10.60 -41.54 -22.61
C MET A 24 9.07 -41.57 -22.46
N ALA A 25 8.33 -40.96 -23.39
CA ALA A 25 6.87 -40.98 -23.39
C ALA A 25 6.31 -42.41 -23.57
N ALA A 26 6.99 -43.25 -24.36
CA ALA A 26 6.65 -44.66 -24.54
C ALA A 26 7.07 -45.55 -23.35
N SER A 27 8.05 -45.10 -22.54
CA SER A 27 8.54 -45.86 -21.38
C SER A 27 7.58 -45.87 -20.17
N PHE A 28 6.57 -45.01 -20.17
CA PHE A 28 5.59 -44.96 -19.08
C PHE A 28 4.64 -46.16 -19.10
N THR A 29 4.51 -46.83 -17.96
CA THR A 29 3.54 -47.92 -17.79
C THR A 29 2.12 -47.40 -17.67
N GLU A 30 1.14 -48.28 -17.83
CA GLU A 30 -0.28 -47.91 -17.74
C GLU A 30 -0.65 -47.42 -16.33
N GLU A 31 -0.07 -47.99 -15.28
CA GLU A 31 -0.26 -47.55 -13.90
C GLU A 31 0.30 -46.13 -13.68
N GLN A 32 1.46 -45.84 -14.27
CA GLN A 32 2.08 -44.52 -14.21
C GLN A 32 1.24 -43.49 -14.97
N ARG A 33 0.71 -43.86 -16.13
CA ARG A 33 -0.21 -43.03 -16.92
C ARG A 33 -1.47 -42.70 -16.13
N GLN A 34 -2.09 -43.68 -15.47
CA GLN A 34 -3.27 -43.46 -14.62
C GLN A 34 -2.99 -42.55 -13.41
N ALA A 35 -1.82 -42.72 -12.76
CA ALA A 35 -1.40 -41.85 -11.67
C ALA A 35 -1.23 -40.40 -12.16
N ILE A 36 -0.63 -40.19 -13.33
CA ILE A 36 -0.48 -38.88 -13.95
C ILE A 36 -1.84 -38.27 -14.28
N THR A 37 -2.75 -39.04 -14.90
CA THR A 37 -4.12 -38.59 -15.21
C THR A 37 -4.86 -38.14 -13.95
N THR A 38 -4.69 -38.84 -12.83
CA THR A 38 -5.31 -38.48 -11.54
C THR A 38 -4.79 -37.15 -11.00
N VAL A 39 -3.51 -36.83 -11.20
CA VAL A 39 -2.92 -35.54 -10.81
C VAL A 39 -3.31 -34.42 -11.78
N LEU A 40 -3.43 -34.73 -13.07
CA LEU A 40 -3.85 -33.80 -14.12
C LEU A 40 -5.36 -33.50 -14.07
N ALA A 41 -6.14 -34.35 -13.40
CA ALA A 41 -7.56 -34.15 -13.21
C ALA A 41 -7.83 -32.76 -12.57
N PRO A 42 -8.73 -31.95 -13.15
CA PRO A 42 -9.04 -30.65 -12.60
C PRO A 42 -9.60 -30.78 -11.18
N SER A 43 -8.77 -30.48 -10.19
CA SER A 43 -9.22 -30.35 -8.80
C SER A 43 -10.24 -29.23 -8.76
N HIS A 44 -11.51 -29.57 -8.52
CA HIS A 44 -12.66 -28.67 -8.37
C HIS A 44 -12.52 -27.79 -7.12
N ARG A 45 -11.49 -26.94 -7.09
CA ARG A 45 -11.41 -25.83 -6.14
C ARG A 45 -11.80 -24.56 -6.87
N PRO A 46 -13.00 -23.99 -6.60
CA PRO A 46 -13.36 -22.69 -7.13
C PRO A 46 -12.45 -21.66 -6.45
N ARG A 47 -11.36 -21.32 -7.13
CA ARG A 47 -10.46 -20.24 -6.74
C ARG A 47 -10.88 -19.01 -7.54
N LYS A 48 -11.91 -18.30 -7.05
CA LYS A 48 -12.04 -16.87 -7.35
C LYS A 48 -10.89 -16.14 -6.66
N ARG A 49 -9.69 -16.26 -7.23
CA ARG A 49 -8.58 -15.35 -6.97
C ARG A 49 -8.63 -14.35 -8.11
N LEU A 50 -9.00 -13.12 -7.80
CA LEU A 50 -8.83 -12.03 -8.75
C LEU A 50 -7.34 -11.70 -8.71
N ASP A 51 -6.60 -12.10 -9.75
CA ASP A 51 -5.23 -11.67 -10.02
C ASP A 51 -5.30 -10.68 -11.18
N LEU A 52 -5.42 -9.39 -10.87
CA LEU A 52 -5.36 -8.34 -11.88
C LEU A 52 -3.96 -7.77 -11.89
N ARG A 53 -3.26 -8.02 -12.99
CA ARG A 53 -1.94 -7.44 -13.28
C ARG A 53 -2.07 -6.50 -14.44
N LYS A 54 -1.76 -5.24 -14.20
CA LYS A 54 -1.72 -4.20 -15.23
C LYS A 54 -0.42 -3.45 -15.11
N SER A 55 0.20 -3.24 -16.26
CA SER A 55 1.38 -2.39 -16.39
C SER A 55 0.97 -1.15 -17.16
N PHE A 56 1.45 0.00 -16.71
CA PHE A 56 1.28 1.26 -17.43
C PHE A 56 2.60 2.02 -17.45
N VAL A 57 2.78 2.84 -18.47
CA VAL A 57 3.96 3.68 -18.63
C VAL A 57 3.60 5.08 -18.14
N LEU A 58 4.40 5.62 -17.21
CA LEU A 58 4.27 6.99 -16.74
C LEU A 58 5.65 7.64 -16.75
N LEU A 59 5.78 8.81 -17.40
CA LEU A 59 7.04 9.58 -17.45
C LEU A 59 8.25 8.74 -17.92
N GLY A 60 8.06 7.91 -18.95
CA GLY A 60 9.14 7.06 -19.51
C GLY A 60 9.54 5.86 -18.64
N ARG A 61 8.88 5.64 -17.49
CA ARG A 61 9.12 4.50 -16.61
C ARG A 61 7.91 3.56 -16.59
N LYS A 62 8.17 2.26 -16.55
CA LYS A 62 7.13 1.23 -16.48
C LYS A 62 6.76 0.99 -15.02
N TYR A 63 5.49 1.20 -14.70
CA TYR A 63 4.92 0.89 -13.40
C TYR A 63 3.98 -0.30 -13.55
N TYR A 64 3.94 -1.15 -12.54
CA TYR A 64 3.03 -2.28 -12.49
C TYR A 64 2.19 -2.20 -11.24
N PHE A 65 0.90 -2.50 -11.36
CA PHE A 65 0.03 -2.73 -10.24
C PHE A 65 -0.51 -4.16 -10.27
N VAL A 66 -0.48 -4.80 -9.11
CA VAL A 66 -0.98 -6.16 -8.90
C VAL A 66 -2.05 -6.09 -7.83
N ILE A 67 -3.28 -6.43 -8.19
CA ILE A 67 -4.38 -6.62 -7.24
C ILE A 67 -4.55 -8.12 -7.04
N LEU A 68 -4.22 -8.58 -5.84
CA LEU A 68 -4.47 -9.95 -5.38
C LEU A 68 -5.63 -9.92 -4.40
N PHE A 69 -6.80 -10.39 -4.83
CA PHE A 69 -7.95 -10.55 -3.94
C PHE A 69 -8.33 -12.02 -3.82
N GLY A 70 -8.38 -12.51 -2.59
CA GLY A 70 -8.75 -13.88 -2.29
C GLY A 70 -8.79 -14.14 -0.79
N LYS A 71 -9.52 -15.19 -0.39
CA LYS A 71 -9.65 -15.59 1.01
C LYS A 71 -8.27 -15.88 1.60
N ASP A 72 -7.86 -15.10 2.60
CA ASP A 72 -6.62 -15.34 3.33
C ASP A 72 -6.73 -16.68 4.07
N ARG A 73 -5.77 -17.57 3.81
CA ARG A 73 -5.65 -18.88 4.44
C ARG A 73 -4.27 -19.07 5.06
N ARG A 74 -3.50 -17.99 5.19
CA ARG A 74 -2.14 -18.04 5.74
C ARG A 74 -2.25 -18.05 7.27
N THR A 75 -1.61 -19.03 7.91
CA THR A 75 -1.53 -19.17 9.36
C THR A 75 -1.10 -17.84 10.02
N HIS A 76 -1.79 -17.45 11.09
CA HIS A 76 -1.70 -16.16 11.80
C HIS A 76 -0.28 -15.63 12.08
N GLN A 77 0.72 -16.52 12.15
CA GLN A 77 2.12 -16.14 12.39
C GLN A 77 2.74 -15.27 11.27
N ARG A 78 2.39 -15.49 9.99
CA ARG A 78 2.96 -14.69 8.88
C ARG A 78 2.25 -13.34 8.68
N ALA A 79 0.97 -13.25 9.05
CA ALA A 79 0.21 -12.00 9.00
C ALA A 79 0.76 -10.97 9.99
N ARG A 80 1.17 -11.42 11.19
CA ARG A 80 1.75 -10.56 12.24
C ARG A 80 3.03 -9.86 11.80
N ILE A 81 3.92 -10.54 11.07
CA ILE A 81 5.19 -9.98 10.58
C ILE A 81 4.95 -8.86 9.56
N ILE A 82 3.94 -9.00 8.69
CA ILE A 82 3.60 -7.99 7.67
C ILE A 82 2.96 -6.76 8.31
N TYR A 83 2.09 -6.96 9.31
CA TYR A 83 1.44 -5.87 10.05
C TYR A 83 2.46 -4.99 10.79
N LEU A 84 3.42 -5.61 11.48
CA LEU A 84 4.47 -4.89 12.21
C LEU A 84 5.38 -4.08 11.28
N LYS A 85 5.62 -4.54 10.05
CA LYS A 85 6.45 -3.83 9.08
C LYS A 85 5.77 -2.59 8.48
N HIS A 86 4.44 -2.58 8.37
CA HIS A 86 3.66 -1.45 7.84
C HIS A 86 3.29 -0.40 8.88
N GLN A 87 3.22 -0.77 10.17
CA GLN A 87 2.82 0.15 11.24
C GLN A 87 3.80 1.32 11.41
N ASN A 88 5.09 1.11 11.16
CA ASN A 88 6.11 2.14 11.37
C ASN A 88 6.39 3.04 10.15
N THR A 89 5.87 2.68 8.96
CA THR A 89 6.15 3.46 7.73
C THR A 89 5.16 4.61 7.54
N GLY A 90 3.91 4.46 7.97
CA GLY A 90 2.87 5.48 7.86
C GLY A 90 3.14 6.70 8.75
N LEU A 91 3.45 6.45 10.02
CA LEU A 91 3.74 7.52 10.99
C LEU A 91 4.96 8.36 10.59
N ARG A 92 6.05 7.71 10.15
CA ARG A 92 7.27 8.41 9.69
C ARG A 92 7.01 9.29 8.47
N ARG A 93 6.18 8.83 7.52
CA ARG A 93 5.79 9.63 6.34
C ARG A 93 4.90 10.81 6.73
N PHE A 94 3.94 10.59 7.61
CA PHE A 94 3.08 11.66 8.11
C PHE A 94 3.89 12.74 8.84
N LEU A 95 4.81 12.33 9.73
CA LEU A 95 5.64 13.26 10.49
C LEU A 95 6.60 14.08 9.61
N SER A 96 7.25 13.42 8.63
CA SER A 96 8.13 14.12 7.68
C SER A 96 7.38 15.09 6.77
N MET A 97 6.17 14.74 6.34
CA MET A 97 5.33 15.61 5.52
C MET A 97 4.76 16.79 6.31
N GLY A 98 4.36 16.55 7.57
CA GLY A 98 3.96 17.61 8.49
C GLY A 98 5.09 18.60 8.80
N LEU A 99 6.31 18.11 9.02
CA LEU A 99 7.48 18.95 9.25
C LEU A 99 7.80 19.82 8.02
N ALA A 100 7.82 19.23 6.83
CA ALA A 100 8.07 19.96 5.59
C ALA A 100 6.98 21.01 5.32
N GLY A 101 5.71 20.66 5.53
CA GLY A 101 4.58 21.58 5.38
C GLY A 101 4.61 22.73 6.39
N GLY A 102 4.96 22.44 7.65
CA GLY A 102 5.09 23.45 8.70
C GLY A 102 6.20 24.47 8.39
N LEU A 103 7.35 24.00 7.93
CA LEU A 103 8.45 24.89 7.51
C LEU A 103 8.04 25.78 6.33
N LEU A 104 7.32 25.23 5.34
CA LEU A 104 6.80 26.02 4.23
C LEU A 104 5.79 27.08 4.69
N MET A 105 4.89 26.73 5.62
CA MET A 105 3.92 27.68 6.18
C MET A 105 4.61 28.82 6.92
N ILE A 106 5.66 28.55 7.69
CA ILE A 106 6.44 29.58 8.38
C ILE A 106 7.08 30.54 7.37
N VAL A 107 7.66 30.01 6.28
CA VAL A 107 8.26 30.84 5.23
C VAL A 107 7.23 31.72 4.55
N VAL A 108 6.06 31.16 4.21
CA VAL A 108 4.97 31.91 3.56
C VAL A 108 4.46 33.02 4.48
N LEU A 109 4.15 32.71 5.74
CA LEU A 109 3.68 33.70 6.72
C LEU A 109 4.73 34.79 6.99
N SER A 110 6.00 34.41 7.10
CA SER A 110 7.11 35.36 7.27
C SER A 110 7.25 36.30 6.07
N THR A 111 7.13 35.75 4.84
CA THR A 111 7.19 36.55 3.61
C THR A 111 6.02 37.52 3.53
N ILE A 112 4.80 37.06 3.83
CA ILE A 112 3.61 37.92 3.87
C ILE A 112 3.80 39.02 4.92
N TYR A 113 4.26 38.67 6.13
CA TYR A 113 4.50 39.63 7.20
C TYR A 113 5.49 40.71 6.79
N LEU A 114 6.64 40.34 6.22
CA LEU A 114 7.66 41.30 5.77
C LEU A 114 7.14 42.22 4.66
N VAL A 115 6.37 41.69 3.71
CA VAL A 115 5.73 42.49 2.65
C VAL A 115 4.72 43.46 3.25
N THR A 116 3.87 43.01 4.17
CA THR A 116 2.88 43.87 4.82
C THR A 116 3.52 44.93 5.72
N ALA A 117 4.60 44.59 6.41
CA ALA A 117 5.36 45.53 7.23
C ALA A 117 6.07 46.59 6.37
N GLY A 118 6.65 46.20 5.24
CA GLY A 118 7.25 47.13 4.27
C GLY A 118 6.25 48.07 3.60
N LEU A 119 4.99 47.65 3.49
CA LEU A 119 3.87 48.47 3.01
C LEU A 119 3.30 49.41 4.10
N GLY A 120 3.84 49.40 5.32
CA GLY A 120 3.39 50.25 6.42
C GLY A 120 2.09 49.80 7.08
N VAL A 121 1.57 48.62 6.72
CA VAL A 121 0.38 48.01 7.35
C VAL A 121 0.87 47.16 8.52
N ASN A 122 0.83 47.73 9.74
CA ASN A 122 1.06 46.95 10.96
C ASN A 122 -0.14 46.03 11.19
N LEU A 123 0.01 44.71 10.96
CA LEU A 123 -1.00 43.71 11.33
C LEU A 123 -1.18 43.55 12.85
N PHE A 124 -0.26 44.12 13.64
CA PHE A 124 -0.38 44.24 15.09
C PHE A 124 -0.32 45.72 15.54
N PRO A 125 -1.36 46.52 15.27
CA PRO A 125 -1.47 47.84 15.85
C PRO A 125 -1.82 47.67 17.35
N HIS A 126 -0.86 47.96 18.23
CA HIS A 126 -0.98 47.92 19.70
C HIS A 126 -1.86 46.78 20.25
N SER A 127 -1.30 45.58 20.42
CA SER A 127 -1.94 44.59 21.28
C SER A 127 -1.93 45.09 22.72
N ASN A 128 -3.10 45.20 23.35
CA ASN A 128 -3.34 45.64 24.73
C ASN A 128 -2.60 44.84 25.84
N ALA A 129 -1.68 43.95 25.47
CA ALA A 129 -0.87 43.14 26.37
C ALA A 129 0.15 43.98 27.16
N ASP A 130 0.64 45.09 26.57
CA ASP A 130 1.58 45.98 27.25
C ASP A 130 0.94 46.68 28.47
N ASN A 131 -0.37 46.92 28.41
CA ASN A 131 -1.12 47.59 29.48
C ASN A 131 -1.37 46.69 30.70
N MET A 132 -1.32 45.36 30.54
CA MET A 132 -1.47 44.41 31.63
C MET A 132 -0.15 44.06 32.32
N LEU A 133 0.99 44.15 31.61
CA LEU A 133 2.29 43.78 32.16
C LEU A 133 2.98 44.92 32.93
N PHE A 134 2.64 46.17 32.63
CA PHE A 134 3.31 47.36 33.19
C PHE A 134 2.38 48.32 33.94
N SER A 135 1.19 47.88 34.36
CA SER A 135 0.33 48.74 35.19
C SER A 135 1.03 49.04 36.51
N PRO A 136 1.42 50.30 36.81
CA PRO A 136 2.08 50.60 38.07
C PRO A 136 1.06 50.39 39.18
N HIS A 137 1.37 49.47 40.08
CA HIS A 137 0.57 49.23 41.28
C HIS A 137 0.60 50.50 42.13
N LYS A 138 -0.37 51.39 41.92
CA LYS A 138 -0.58 52.55 42.79
C LYS A 138 -1.11 51.98 44.10
N SER A 139 -0.20 51.77 45.05
CA SER A 139 -0.49 51.42 46.43
C SER A 139 -1.44 52.47 47.01
N SER A 140 -2.63 52.00 47.39
CA SER A 140 -3.63 52.77 48.12
C SER A 140 -3.10 53.04 49.52
N ALA A 141 -2.41 54.16 49.70
CA ALA A 141 -2.11 54.73 51.01
C ALA A 141 -2.26 56.25 50.91
N GLU A 142 -3.47 56.75 51.13
CA GLU A 142 -3.70 57.88 52.05
C GLU A 142 -5.19 58.06 52.36
N SER A 143 -5.44 58.29 53.64
CA SER A 143 -6.70 58.43 54.37
C SER A 143 -7.50 59.71 53.97
N PRO A 144 -8.70 59.96 54.54
CA PRO A 144 -8.85 60.35 55.94
C PRO A 144 -9.79 59.45 56.77
#